data_AF-A0A815Y1W0-F1
#
_entry.id   AF-A0A815Y1W0-F1
#
_cell.length_a   1.000
_cell.length_b   1.000
_cell.length_c   1.000
_cell.angle_alpha   90.00
_cell.angle_beta   90.00
_cell.angle_gamma   90.00
#
_symmetry.space_group_name_H-M   'P 1'
#
loop_
_entity.id
_entity.type
_entity.pdbx_description
1 polymer ?
#
loop_
_entity_poly.entity_id
_entity_poly.type
_entity_poly.pdbx_seq_one_letter_code
_entity_poly.pdbx_strand_id
1 'polypeptide(L)'
;RGIDIPNIDCVILYDLPKNIRTYTHRIGRTARAGKIGRSITMIEKERLIMFRTTIKTYRRNKLKPLNIRKENFSFMLNDYQKALEIFSNATSFDPCSGCEIPCSKHACYPSEIAKEIDQGNMI
;
A
#
# COMPACT_ATOMS: atom_id res chain seq x y z
N ARG A 1 10.93 -10.37 7.70
CA ARG A 1 12.40 -10.59 7.79
C ARG A 1 13.10 -9.50 6.98
N GLY A 2 14.31 -9.07 7.38
CA GLY A 2 14.90 -7.78 6.98
C GLY A 2 15.63 -7.83 5.64
N ILE A 3 15.17 -7.03 4.68
CA ILE A 3 15.91 -6.66 3.48
C ILE A 3 16.85 -5.52 3.87
N ASP A 4 18.17 -5.71 3.69
CA ASP A 4 19.16 -4.66 3.85
C ASP A 4 19.57 -4.14 2.49
N ILE A 5 19.12 -2.92 2.19
CA ILE A 5 19.46 -2.23 0.96
C ILE A 5 20.35 -1.05 1.38
N PRO A 6 21.62 -1.02 0.95
CA PRO A 6 22.51 0.08 1.26
C PRO A 6 22.07 1.34 0.52
N ASN A 7 22.39 2.52 1.10
CA ASN A 7 22.24 3.82 0.44
C ASN A 7 20.82 4.19 -0.04
N ILE A 8 19.78 3.96 0.77
CA ILE A 8 18.43 4.42 0.42
C ILE A 8 18.31 5.95 0.65
N ASP A 9 18.03 6.69 -0.42
CA ASP A 9 17.81 8.15 -0.35
C ASP A 9 16.41 8.52 0.16
N CYS A 10 15.40 7.75 -0.22
CA CYS A 10 14.02 8.01 0.14
C CYS A 10 13.27 6.73 0.52
N VAL A 11 12.58 6.77 1.66
CA VAL A 11 11.68 5.72 2.13
C VAL A 11 10.25 6.22 2.02
N ILE A 12 9.40 5.48 1.30
CA ILE A 12 7.96 5.76 1.23
C ILE A 12 7.23 4.69 2.04
N LEU A 13 6.57 5.11 3.11
CA LEU A 13 5.65 4.26 3.87
C LEU A 13 4.25 4.44 3.27
N TYR A 14 3.77 3.41 2.58
CA TYR A 14 2.41 3.34 2.07
C TYR A 14 1.40 3.20 3.23
N ASP A 15 1.62 2.22 4.11
CA ASP A 15 0.79 2.05 5.30
C ASP A 15 1.47 2.55 6.56
N LEU A 16 0.69 3.27 7.37
CA LEU A 16 1.12 3.78 8.66
C LEU A 16 1.27 2.63 9.68
N PRO A 17 2.49 2.37 10.21
CA PRO A 17 2.73 1.29 11.16
C PRO A 17 1.88 1.44 12.43
N LYS A 18 1.54 0.29 13.06
CA LYS A 18 0.73 0.26 14.29
C LYS A 18 1.43 0.90 15.49
N ASN A 19 2.77 0.90 15.51
CA ASN A 19 3.54 1.47 16.61
C ASN A 19 4.75 2.28 16.12
N ILE A 20 5.21 3.20 16.98
CA ILE A 20 6.29 4.15 16.68
C ILE A 20 7.67 3.49 16.57
N ARG A 21 7.89 2.39 17.29
CA ARG A 21 9.12 1.60 17.20
C ARG A 21 9.29 1.02 15.80
N THR A 22 8.22 0.41 15.25
CA THR A 22 8.21 -0.11 13.89
C THR A 22 8.36 1.00 12.87
N TYR A 23 7.71 2.15 13.08
CA TYR A 23 7.91 3.33 12.24
C TYR A 23 9.39 3.72 12.18
N THR A 24 10.04 3.85 13.33
CA THR A 24 11.46 4.23 13.44
C THR A 24 12.36 3.21 12.74
N HIS A 25 12.11 1.91 12.91
CA HIS A 25 12.86 0.85 12.23
C HIS A 25 12.67 0.85 10.70
N ARG A 26 11.49 1.26 10.20
CA ARG A 26 11.23 1.37 8.75
C ARG A 26 11.89 2.60 8.14
N ILE A 27 11.83 3.75 8.80
CA ILE A 27 12.47 4.97 8.29
C ILE A 27 13.99 4.95 8.48
N GLY A 28 14.53 4.19 9.44
CA GLY A 28 15.97 3.99 9.65
C GLY A 28 16.70 3.24 8.52
N ARG A 29 16.01 3.00 7.40
CA ARG A 29 16.59 2.50 6.15
C ARG A 29 17.26 3.62 5.34
N THR A 30 16.88 4.88 5.55
CA THR A 30 17.52 6.07 4.97
C THR A 30 18.34 6.84 6.01
N ALA A 31 19.03 7.90 5.58
CA ALA A 31 19.81 8.81 6.43
C ALA A 31 20.90 8.13 7.30
N ARG A 32 21.62 7.14 6.72
CA ARG A 32 22.74 6.45 7.40
C ARG A 32 24.08 7.16 7.14
N ALA A 33 25.03 6.99 8.05
CA ALA A 33 26.43 7.44 7.92
C ALA A 33 26.57 8.94 7.54
N GLY A 34 25.78 9.81 8.17
CA GLY A 34 25.83 11.27 7.94
C GLY A 34 25.17 11.75 6.65
N LYS A 35 24.64 10.86 5.80
CA LYS A 35 23.86 11.25 4.63
C LYS A 35 22.48 11.79 5.02
N ILE A 36 22.01 12.77 4.26
CA ILE A 36 20.62 13.25 4.37
C ILE A 36 19.72 12.20 3.73
N GLY A 37 18.63 11.87 4.40
CA GLY A 37 17.62 10.93 3.91
C GLY A 37 16.22 11.44 4.11
N ARG A 38 15.30 11.03 3.23
CA ARG A 38 13.90 11.49 3.26
C ARG A 38 12.95 10.34 3.55
N SER A 39 11.98 10.58 4.42
CA SER A 39 10.88 9.64 4.67
C SER A 39 9.55 10.31 4.38
N ILE A 40 8.77 9.72 3.48
CA ILE A 40 7.38 10.12 3.18
C ILE A 40 6.47 9.05 3.77
N THR A 41 5.39 9.45 4.41
CA THR A 41 4.43 8.52 5.01
C THR A 41 3.04 8.92 4.57
N MET A 42 2.34 8.00 3.94
CA MET A 42 0.94 8.16 3.57
C MET A 42 0.10 7.82 4.80
N ILE A 43 -0.83 8.71 5.13
CA ILE A 43 -1.61 8.66 6.36
C ILE A 43 -3.03 9.13 6.03
N GLU A 44 -4.01 8.35 6.46
CA GLU A 44 -5.41 8.70 6.42
C GLU A 44 -5.71 9.90 7.33
N LYS A 45 -6.72 10.69 6.96
CA LYS A 45 -7.03 11.93 7.68
C LYS A 45 -7.39 11.68 9.14
N GLU A 46 -8.11 10.61 9.43
CA GLU A 46 -8.56 10.23 10.78
C GLU A 46 -7.36 9.91 11.69
N ARG A 47 -6.32 9.26 11.13
CA ARG A 47 -5.14 8.82 11.89
C ARG A 47 -4.08 9.91 12.05
N LEU A 48 -4.17 11.01 11.30
CA LEU A 48 -3.18 12.08 11.27
C LEU A 48 -2.98 12.75 12.63
N ILE A 49 -4.07 13.05 13.35
CA ILE A 49 -4.02 13.78 14.62
C ILE A 49 -3.30 12.93 15.68
N MET A 50 -3.75 11.69 15.86
CA MET A 50 -3.14 10.74 16.78
C MET A 50 -1.66 10.55 16.45
N PHE A 51 -1.33 10.30 15.18
CA PHE A 51 0.04 10.07 14.77
C PHE A 51 0.94 11.30 14.99
N ARG A 52 0.44 12.51 14.74
CA ARG A 52 1.17 13.76 15.03
C ARG A 52 1.50 13.89 16.52
N THR A 53 0.55 13.57 17.40
CA THR A 53 0.79 13.60 18.84
C THR A 53 1.84 12.57 19.24
N THR A 54 1.72 11.34 18.73
CA THR A 54 2.69 10.26 18.98
C THR A 54 4.08 10.60 18.44
N ILE A 55 4.22 11.22 17.27
CA ILE A 55 5.55 11.57 16.76
C ILE A 55 6.18 12.74 17.52
N LYS A 56 5.40 13.72 17.97
CA LYS A 56 5.93 14.88 18.71
C LYS A 56 6.69 14.47 19.98
N THR A 57 6.32 13.36 20.61
CA THR A 57 7.02 12.85 21.80
C THR A 57 8.36 12.19 21.46
N TYR A 58 8.52 11.65 20.24
CA TYR A 58 9.75 10.98 19.78
C TYR A 58 10.65 11.84 18.91
N ARG A 59 10.13 12.90 18.28
CA ARG A 59 10.88 13.83 17.43
C ARG A 59 10.52 15.28 17.75
N ARG A 60 11.57 16.12 17.89
CA ARG A 60 11.45 17.57 18.08
C ARG A 60 10.95 18.33 16.85
N ASN A 61 11.19 17.81 15.64
CA ASN A 61 10.85 18.52 14.41
C ASN A 61 9.37 18.36 14.03
N LYS A 62 8.73 19.46 13.64
CA LYS A 62 7.35 19.45 13.13
C LYS A 62 7.27 18.67 11.82
N LEU A 63 6.31 17.75 11.73
CA LEU A 63 5.94 17.09 10.48
C LEU A 63 5.38 18.13 9.49
N LYS A 64 6.03 18.22 8.33
CA LYS A 64 5.59 19.07 7.21
C LYS A 64 4.66 18.24 6.30
N PRO A 65 3.41 18.66 6.08
CA PRO A 65 2.56 18.02 5.09
C PRO A 65 3.16 18.20 3.70
N LEU A 66 3.19 17.13 2.91
CA LEU A 66 3.58 17.20 1.52
C LEU A 66 2.34 17.54 0.70
N ASN A 67 2.32 18.72 0.08
CA ASN A 67 1.24 19.11 -0.82
C ASN A 67 1.50 18.52 -2.20
N ILE A 68 0.65 17.58 -2.62
CA ILE A 68 0.72 16.90 -3.91
C ILE A 68 -0.38 17.47 -4.80
N ARG A 69 0.01 18.16 -5.86
CA ARG A 69 -0.87 18.75 -6.87
C ARG A 69 -1.24 17.69 -7.90
N LYS A 70 -2.53 17.49 -8.18
CA LYS A 70 -3.01 16.47 -9.14
C LYS A 70 -2.50 16.76 -10.55
N GLU A 71 -2.34 18.04 -10.87
CA GLU A 71 -1.91 18.54 -12.17
C GLU A 71 -0.51 18.00 -12.54
N ASN A 72 0.34 17.80 -11.52
CA ASN A 72 1.70 17.27 -11.67
C ASN A 72 1.73 15.79 -12.11
N PHE A 73 0.59 15.10 -12.09
CA PHE A 73 0.50 13.69 -12.45
C PHE A 73 -0.47 13.45 -13.60
N SER A 74 -0.96 14.53 -14.23
CA SER A 74 -1.91 14.46 -15.35
C SER A 74 -1.41 13.58 -16.50
N PHE A 75 -0.11 13.64 -16.78
CA PHE A 75 0.53 12.83 -17.82
C PHE A 75 0.54 11.33 -17.51
N MET A 76 0.44 10.91 -16.25
CA MET A 76 0.42 9.49 -15.86
C MET A 76 -1.00 8.91 -15.77
N LEU A 77 -2.04 9.73 -15.85
CA LEU A 77 -3.42 9.26 -15.65
C LEU A 77 -3.81 8.19 -16.67
N ASN A 78 -3.42 8.38 -17.93
CA ASN A 78 -3.74 7.44 -19.00
C ASN A 78 -3.05 6.08 -18.79
N ASP A 79 -1.76 6.08 -18.44
CA ASP A 79 -1.01 4.84 -18.19
C ASP A 79 -1.53 4.13 -16.94
N TYR A 80 -1.91 4.88 -15.92
CA TYR A 80 -2.54 4.35 -14.72
C TYR A 80 -3.90 3.71 -15.01
N GLN A 81 -4.74 4.34 -15.85
CA GLN A 81 -6.02 3.78 -16.27
C GLN A 81 -5.84 2.47 -17.05
N LYS A 82 -4.90 2.42 -17.99
CA LYS A 82 -4.57 1.19 -18.71
C LYS A 82 -4.09 0.09 -17.78
N ALA A 83 -3.23 0.43 -16.81
CA ALA A 83 -2.77 -0.53 -15.82
C ALA A 83 -3.92 -1.08 -14.96
N LEU A 84 -4.88 -0.23 -14.59
CA LEU A 84 -6.09 -0.66 -13.87
C LEU A 84 -6.97 -1.57 -14.72
N GLU A 85 -7.12 -1.30 -16.01
CA GLU A 85 -7.87 -2.15 -16.94
C GLU A 85 -7.20 -3.52 -17.14
N ILE A 86 -5.88 -3.54 -17.32
CA ILE A 86 -5.11 -4.78 -17.39
C ILE A 86 -5.26 -5.56 -16.08
N PHE A 87 -5.14 -4.87 -14.94
CA PHE A 87 -5.28 -5.48 -13.64
C PHE A 87 -6.68 -6.05 -13.44
N SER A 88 -7.74 -5.29 -13.76
CA SER A 88 -9.12 -5.76 -13.65
C SER A 88 -9.30 -7.02 -14.49
N ASN A 89 -8.88 -7.00 -15.76
CA ASN A 89 -8.98 -8.15 -16.66
C ASN A 89 -8.20 -9.37 -16.15
N ALA A 90 -7.05 -9.17 -15.53
CA ALA A 90 -6.26 -10.25 -14.93
C ALA A 90 -6.90 -10.81 -13.66
N THR A 91 -7.58 -9.98 -12.87
CA THR A 91 -8.30 -10.40 -11.65
C THR A 91 -9.70 -10.97 -11.93
N SER A 92 -10.29 -10.65 -13.08
CA SER A 92 -11.53 -11.25 -13.60
C SER A 92 -11.33 -12.69 -14.09
N PHE A 93 -10.14 -13.25 -13.92
CA PHE A 93 -9.90 -14.67 -14.16
C PHE A 93 -10.64 -15.48 -13.11
N ASP A 94 -11.82 -15.97 -13.48
CA ASP A 94 -12.50 -17.04 -12.78
C ASP A 94 -11.88 -18.38 -13.22
N PRO A 95 -11.07 -19.07 -12.39
CA PRO A 95 -10.55 -20.40 -12.69
C PRO A 95 -11.61 -21.46 -13.04
N CYS A 96 -12.92 -21.22 -12.84
CA CYS A 96 -13.99 -22.10 -13.31
C CYS A 96 -14.44 -21.80 -14.75
N SER A 97 -14.05 -20.67 -15.33
CA SER A 97 -14.34 -20.29 -16.73
C SER A 97 -13.58 -21.19 -17.70
N GLY A 98 -14.16 -22.36 -18.02
CA GLY A 98 -13.55 -23.40 -18.88
C GLY A 98 -13.31 -24.74 -18.18
N CYS A 99 -13.78 -24.90 -16.94
CA CYS A 99 -13.69 -26.14 -16.20
C CYS A 99 -14.80 -27.12 -16.64
N GLU A 100 -14.44 -28.25 -17.24
CA GLU A 100 -15.38 -29.34 -17.59
C GLU A 100 -15.75 -30.23 -16.39
N ILE A 101 -15.25 -29.91 -15.20
CA ILE A 101 -15.51 -30.68 -13.99
C ILE A 101 -16.85 -30.23 -13.40
N PRO A 102 -17.83 -31.13 -13.18
CA PRO A 102 -19.09 -30.80 -12.53
C PRO A 102 -18.84 -30.54 -11.03
N CYS A 103 -18.39 -29.34 -10.69
CA CYS A 103 -18.18 -28.90 -9.32
C CYS A 103 -19.43 -28.15 -8.81
N SER A 104 -19.93 -28.53 -7.64
CA SER A 104 -21.28 -28.16 -7.19
C SER A 104 -21.36 -26.90 -6.33
N LYS A 105 -20.37 -25.98 -6.43
CA LYS A 105 -20.28 -24.62 -5.78
C LYS A 105 -18.81 -24.20 -5.61
N HIS A 106 -18.08 -23.92 -6.71
CA HIS A 106 -16.73 -23.33 -6.61
C HIS A 106 -15.77 -24.04 -5.61
N ALA A 107 -15.87 -25.37 -5.46
CA ALA A 107 -15.13 -26.14 -4.45
C ALA A 107 -13.60 -26.08 -4.63
N CYS A 108 -13.15 -25.58 -5.77
CA CYS A 108 -11.75 -25.33 -6.10
C CYS A 108 -11.20 -24.01 -5.53
N TYR A 109 -12.06 -23.12 -5.03
CA TYR A 109 -11.66 -21.87 -4.39
C TYR A 109 -11.47 -22.03 -2.88
N PRO A 110 -10.52 -21.30 -2.26
CA PRO A 110 -10.51 -21.11 -0.81
C PRO A 110 -11.88 -20.63 -0.31
N SER A 111 -12.28 -21.11 0.88
CA SER A 111 -13.64 -20.96 1.42
C SER A 111 -14.10 -19.50 1.58
N GLU A 112 -13.15 -18.58 1.76
CA GLU A 112 -13.38 -17.14 1.88
C GLU A 112 -13.76 -16.52 0.53
N ILE A 113 -13.07 -16.91 -0.54
CA ILE A 113 -13.27 -16.41 -1.90
C ILE A 113 -14.57 -16.97 -2.48
N ALA A 114 -14.85 -18.26 -2.26
CA ALA A 114 -16.08 -18.91 -2.70
C ALA A 114 -17.34 -18.20 -2.14
N LYS A 115 -17.29 -17.73 -0.88
CA LYS A 115 -18.40 -16.99 -0.26
C LYS A 115 -18.62 -15.62 -0.88
N GLU A 116 -17.56 -14.91 -1.25
CA GLU A 116 -17.66 -13.58 -1.88
C GLU A 116 -18.19 -13.67 -3.32
N ILE A 117 -17.79 -14.71 -4.06
CA ILE A 117 -18.32 -15.03 -5.39
C ILE A 117 -19.81 -15.36 -5.33
N ASP A 118 -20.22 -16.28 -4.44
CA ASP A 118 -21.62 -16.71 -4.30
C ASP A 118 -22.55 -15.56 -3.85
N GLN A 119 -22.01 -14.53 -3.21
CA GLN A 119 -22.73 -13.33 -2.81
C GLN A 119 -22.76 -12.23 -3.89
N GLY A 120 -22.13 -12.46 -5.05
CA GLY A 120 -22.08 -11.49 -6.15
C GLY A 120 -21.22 -10.26 -5.88
N ASN A 121 -20.32 -10.32 -4.89
CA ASN A 121 -19.49 -9.19 -4.47
C ASN A 121 -18.17 -9.08 -5.25
N MET A 122 -17.89 -10.04 -6.12
CA MET A 122 -16.61 -10.20 -6.82
C MET A 122 -16.77 -10.16 -8.36
N ILE A 123 -17.81 -9.46 -8.84
CA ILE A 123 -18.04 -9.12 -10.25
C ILE A 123 -18.33 -7.63 -10.38
#